data_AF-A0A438D4Y5-F1
#
_entry.id   AF-A0A438D4Y5-F1
#
_cell.length_a   1.000
_cell.length_b   1.000
_cell.length_c   1.000
_cell.angle_alpha   90.00
_cell.angle_beta   90.00
_cell.angle_gamma   90.00
#
_symmetry.space_group_name_H-M   'P 1'
#
loop_
_entity.id
_entity.type
_entity.pdbx_description
1 polymer ?
#
loop_
_entity_poly.entity_id
_entity_poly.type
_entity_poly.pdbx_seq_one_letter_code
_entity_poly.pdbx_strand_id
1 'polypeptide(L)'
;MKRRRTRITDLNDDVLTHIMCFVADSPDGSVDIAKTICVCKAFWKLSEDPIVLKSLAFDEDKLDDFTGSLWEPNGLLNRSAQAGNMKAREILIKDVNERLMATTVRARAIKVAEKTMSLMMRAFDTVVATRARVRAFESAIQDIVDMVDSVEVECKEIMEQMGRMGYAAGGPIIPVAPHAAYAAYAAYAAYVPDAPGAQDDPNAPDAQDAAGAPHAPVAENLLPREN
;
A
#
# COMPACT_ATOMS: atom_id res chain seq x y z
N MET A 1 -2.19 32.22 55.02
CA MET A 1 -3.00 31.73 53.87
C MET A 1 -2.22 30.65 53.13
N LYS A 2 -2.74 29.43 53.01
CA LYS A 2 -2.14 28.42 52.11
C LYS A 2 -2.47 28.82 50.67
N ARG A 3 -1.48 29.12 49.83
CA ARG A 3 -1.69 29.32 48.39
C ARG A 3 -2.29 28.03 47.82
N ARG A 4 -3.52 28.08 47.29
CA ARG A 4 -4.06 26.99 46.46
C ARG A 4 -3.12 26.86 45.25
N ARG A 5 -2.45 25.71 45.11
CA ARG A 5 -1.73 25.38 43.89
C ARG A 5 -2.77 25.08 42.81
N THR A 6 -2.91 25.98 41.84
CA THR A 6 -3.65 25.71 40.60
C THR A 6 -2.82 24.75 39.75
N ARG A 7 -3.48 23.75 39.17
CA ARG A 7 -2.88 22.81 38.22
C ARG A 7 -3.04 23.37 36.81
N ILE A 8 -2.15 22.99 35.91
CA ILE A 8 -2.27 23.37 34.49
C ILE A 8 -3.60 22.86 33.90
N THR A 9 -4.04 21.69 34.30
CA THR A 9 -5.32 21.10 33.88
C THR A 9 -6.56 21.83 34.43
N ASP A 10 -6.39 22.81 35.31
CA ASP A 10 -7.49 23.65 35.80
C ASP A 10 -7.75 24.86 34.87
N LEU A 11 -6.94 25.03 33.82
CA LEU A 11 -7.16 26.03 32.76
C LEU A 11 -8.38 25.67 31.92
N ASN A 12 -8.93 26.66 31.23
CA ASN A 12 -9.99 26.45 30.24
C ASN A 12 -9.47 25.54 29.11
N ASP A 13 -10.29 24.59 28.69
CA ASP A 13 -10.03 23.68 27.58
C ASP A 13 -9.52 24.42 26.33
N ASP A 14 -10.08 25.58 25.96
CA ASP A 14 -9.63 26.38 24.81
C ASP A 14 -8.17 26.83 24.96
N VAL A 15 -7.78 27.23 26.17
CA VAL A 15 -6.41 27.66 26.49
C VAL A 15 -5.48 26.45 26.43
N LEU A 16 -5.93 25.30 26.94
CA LEU A 16 -5.16 24.07 26.88
C LEU A 16 -4.98 23.56 25.46
N THR A 17 -6.03 23.61 24.62
CA THR A 17 -5.96 23.30 23.19
C THR A 17 -4.96 24.20 22.50
N HIS A 18 -4.97 25.50 22.80
CA HIS A 18 -4.02 26.44 22.22
C HIS A 18 -2.57 26.14 22.62
N ILE A 19 -2.33 25.80 23.89
CA ILE A 19 -1.01 25.35 24.38
C ILE A 19 -0.59 24.07 23.64
N MET A 20 -1.49 23.10 23.51
CA MET A 20 -1.23 21.85 22.80
C MET A 20 -0.92 22.08 21.32
N CYS A 21 -1.56 23.05 20.67
CA CYS A 21 -1.23 23.44 19.29
C CYS A 21 0.19 23.98 19.17
N PHE A 22 0.66 24.79 20.13
CA PHE A 22 2.06 25.26 20.15
C PHE A 22 3.07 24.13 20.36
N VAL A 23 2.74 23.16 21.21
CA VAL A 23 3.57 21.95 21.37
C VAL A 23 3.59 21.15 20.07
N ALA A 24 2.42 20.97 19.45
CA ALA A 24 2.23 20.23 18.21
C ALA A 24 3.00 20.84 17.02
N ASP A 25 3.03 22.18 16.91
CA ASP A 25 3.69 22.92 15.82
C ASP A 25 5.23 23.05 16.02
N SER A 26 5.75 22.63 17.16
CA SER A 26 7.20 22.64 17.40
C SER A 26 7.92 21.62 16.50
N PRO A 27 9.24 21.79 16.24
CA PRO A 27 9.99 20.86 15.39
C PRO A 27 9.93 19.39 15.84
N ASP A 28 9.77 19.15 17.14
CA ASP A 28 9.64 17.81 17.75
C ASP A 28 8.19 17.52 18.18
N GLY A 29 7.21 18.24 17.63
CA GLY A 29 5.85 18.28 18.14
C GLY A 29 5.14 16.94 18.15
N SER A 30 5.36 16.09 17.15
CA SER A 30 4.87 14.71 17.14
C SER A 30 5.44 13.86 18.30
N VAL A 31 6.73 13.98 18.60
CA VAL A 31 7.37 13.31 19.74
C VAL A 31 6.82 13.85 21.06
N ASP A 32 6.73 15.17 21.18
CA ASP A 32 6.33 15.81 22.42
C ASP A 32 4.85 15.61 22.73
N ILE A 33 3.98 15.56 21.71
CA ILE A 33 2.59 15.13 21.87
C ILE A 33 2.53 13.67 22.29
N ALA A 34 3.29 12.77 21.66
CA ALA A 34 3.33 11.35 22.04
C ALA A 34 3.80 11.14 23.50
N LYS A 35 4.66 12.01 24.04
CA LYS A 35 5.01 11.99 25.48
C LYS A 35 3.88 12.57 26.33
N THR A 36 3.26 13.66 25.88
CA THR A 36 2.24 14.42 26.62
C THR A 36 0.96 13.62 26.83
N ILE A 37 0.57 12.75 25.88
CA ILE A 37 -0.60 11.86 26.02
C ILE A 37 -0.47 10.88 27.18
N CYS A 38 0.75 10.47 27.53
CA CYS A 38 1.02 9.52 28.60
C CYS A 38 0.95 10.17 30.01
N VAL A 39 0.86 11.50 30.09
CA VAL A 39 0.92 12.23 31.37
C VAL A 39 -0.42 12.18 32.11
N CYS A 40 -1.53 12.48 31.42
CA CYS A 40 -2.86 12.46 32.05
C CYS A 40 -4.00 12.37 31.02
N LYS A 41 -5.18 11.97 31.51
CA LYS A 41 -6.40 11.82 30.68
C LYS A 41 -6.81 13.11 29.97
N ALA A 42 -6.57 14.28 30.58
CA ALA A 42 -6.93 15.57 29.96
C ALA A 42 -6.10 15.83 28.71
N PHE A 43 -4.78 15.64 28.79
CA PHE A 43 -3.89 15.79 27.64
C PHE A 43 -4.10 14.73 26.58
N TRP A 44 -4.39 13.48 26.98
CA TRP A 44 -4.81 12.45 26.04
C TRP A 44 -6.05 12.90 25.26
N LYS A 45 -7.10 13.36 25.93
CA LYS A 45 -8.32 13.85 25.28
C LYS A 45 -8.05 15.04 24.34
N LEU A 46 -7.22 16.00 24.76
CA LEU A 46 -6.86 17.17 23.95
C LEU A 46 -6.01 16.81 22.74
N SER A 47 -5.19 15.75 22.83
CA SER A 47 -4.40 15.28 21.69
C SER A 47 -5.24 14.65 20.58
N GLU A 48 -6.47 14.24 20.90
CA GLU A 48 -7.47 13.77 19.91
C GLU A 48 -8.24 14.93 19.27
N ASP A 49 -8.00 16.18 19.71
CA ASP A 49 -8.68 17.33 19.11
C ASP A 49 -8.22 17.51 17.65
N PRO A 50 -9.15 17.63 16.68
CA PRO A 50 -8.80 17.78 15.27
C PRO A 50 -7.88 18.97 15.00
N ILE A 51 -7.98 20.05 15.77
CA ILE A 51 -7.13 21.24 15.63
C ILE A 51 -5.70 20.89 16.00
N VAL A 52 -5.49 20.21 17.13
CA VAL A 52 -4.16 19.77 17.60
C VAL A 52 -3.55 18.78 16.61
N LEU A 53 -4.33 17.79 16.18
CA LEU A 53 -3.90 16.77 15.21
C LEU A 53 -3.51 17.38 13.86
N LYS A 54 -4.23 18.41 13.41
CA LYS A 54 -3.95 19.15 12.18
C LYS A 54 -2.70 20.01 12.29
N SER A 55 -2.40 20.55 13.47
CA SER A 55 -1.21 21.36 13.74
C SER A 55 0.07 20.56 14.00
N LEU A 56 -0.03 19.22 14.06
CA LEU A 56 1.13 18.38 14.40
C LEU A 56 2.24 18.46 13.34
N ALA A 57 3.43 18.84 13.75
CA ALA A 57 4.62 18.78 12.93
C ALA A 57 5.18 17.36 12.90
N PHE A 58 5.41 16.87 11.67
CA PHE A 58 6.12 15.63 11.41
C PHE A 58 7.43 15.95 10.72
N ASP A 59 8.52 15.46 11.30
CA ASP A 59 9.87 15.56 10.74
C ASP A 59 10.20 14.24 10.02
N GLU A 60 10.47 14.31 8.72
CA GLU A 60 10.73 13.12 7.91
C GLU A 60 12.00 12.39 8.33
N ASP A 61 13.02 13.14 8.76
CA ASP A 61 14.32 12.58 9.13
C ASP A 61 14.27 11.86 10.49
N LYS A 62 13.22 12.10 11.27
CA LYS A 62 13.01 11.49 12.59
C LYS A 62 11.92 10.44 12.59
N LEU A 63 11.26 10.18 11.44
CA LEU A 63 10.20 9.17 11.33
C LEU A 63 10.69 7.77 11.72
N ASP A 64 11.97 7.47 11.44
CA ASP A 64 12.62 6.21 11.80
C ASP A 64 12.83 6.04 13.31
N ASP A 65 12.91 7.15 14.06
CA ASP A 65 13.04 7.15 15.52
C ASP A 65 11.70 6.90 16.23
N PHE A 66 10.58 6.97 15.51
CA PHE A 66 9.27 6.67 16.10
C PHE A 66 9.03 5.17 16.17
N THR A 67 8.39 4.76 17.27
CA THR A 67 7.91 3.39 17.43
C THR A 67 6.90 3.03 16.34
N GLY A 68 6.90 1.77 15.88
CA GLY A 68 5.94 1.27 14.87
C GLY A 68 4.47 1.56 15.17
N SER A 69 4.12 1.85 16.44
CA SER A 69 2.80 2.30 16.86
C SER A 69 2.33 3.63 16.26
N LEU A 70 3.24 4.46 15.73
CA LEU A 70 2.88 5.68 15.01
C LEU A 70 2.21 5.37 13.65
N TRP A 71 2.67 4.28 13.03
CA TRP A 71 2.25 3.79 11.71
C TRP A 71 1.02 2.89 11.78
N GLU A 72 0.65 2.43 12.97
CA GLU A 72 -0.56 1.63 13.17
C GLU A 72 -1.80 2.32 12.60
N PRO A 73 -2.85 1.55 12.22
CA PRO A 73 -4.09 2.10 11.68
C PRO A 73 -4.73 3.22 12.52
N ASN A 74 -4.57 3.15 13.85
CA ASN A 74 -5.04 4.16 14.81
C ASN A 74 -3.90 4.99 15.41
N GLY A 75 -2.71 4.88 14.82
CA GLY A 75 -1.51 5.63 15.20
C GLY A 75 -1.69 7.14 14.98
N LEU A 76 -0.79 7.90 15.59
CA LEU A 76 -0.83 9.37 15.56
C LEU A 76 -0.77 9.92 14.13
N LEU A 77 0.00 9.29 13.25
CA LEU A 77 0.15 9.70 11.85
C LEU A 77 -1.17 9.57 11.08
N ASN A 78 -1.84 8.41 11.19
CA ASN A 78 -3.14 8.17 10.56
C ASN A 78 -4.21 9.13 11.07
N ARG A 79 -4.27 9.34 12.39
CA ARG A 79 -5.24 10.28 13.00
C ARG A 79 -5.01 11.73 12.58
N SER A 80 -3.75 12.17 12.53
CA SER A 80 -3.40 13.50 12.01
C SER A 80 -3.78 13.66 10.54
N ALA A 81 -3.52 12.66 9.69
CA ALA A 81 -3.92 12.69 8.28
C ALA A 81 -5.44 12.79 8.10
N GLN A 82 -6.21 12.06 8.91
CA GLN A 82 -7.67 12.13 8.93
C GLN A 82 -8.19 13.50 9.41
N ALA A 83 -7.52 14.12 10.38
CA ALA A 83 -7.80 15.48 10.84
C ALA A 83 -7.44 16.58 9.81
N GLY A 84 -6.86 16.21 8.67
CA GLY A 84 -6.50 17.13 7.59
C GLY A 84 -5.09 17.70 7.68
N ASN A 85 -4.19 17.04 8.41
CA ASN A 85 -2.77 17.35 8.39
C ASN A 85 -2.16 16.93 7.03
N MET A 86 -1.72 17.90 6.23
CA MET A 86 -1.20 17.64 4.89
C MET A 86 0.15 16.90 4.93
N LYS A 87 1.02 17.23 5.89
CA LYS A 87 2.33 16.57 6.01
C LYS A 87 2.17 15.10 6.38
N ALA A 88 1.26 14.79 7.30
CA ALA A 88 0.93 13.41 7.64
C ALA A 88 0.40 12.61 6.43
N ARG A 89 -0.44 13.25 5.61
CA ARG A 89 -0.94 12.64 4.36
C ARG A 89 0.18 12.38 3.37
N GLU A 90 1.07 13.35 3.15
CA GLU A 90 2.22 13.20 2.25
C GLU A 90 3.10 12.02 2.66
N ILE A 91 3.40 11.90 3.96
CA ILE A 91 4.18 10.78 4.51
C ILE A 91 3.46 9.45 4.24
N LEU A 92 2.17 9.34 4.55
CA LEU A 92 1.41 8.10 4.32
C LEU A 92 1.30 7.74 2.83
N ILE A 93 1.16 8.74 1.94
CA ILE A 93 1.13 8.51 0.49
C ILE A 93 2.48 8.00 0.00
N LYS A 94 3.59 8.56 0.51
CA LYS A 94 4.95 8.11 0.18
C LYS A 94 5.15 6.66 0.61
N ASP A 95 4.81 6.33 1.85
CA ASP A 95 4.87 4.96 2.39
C ASP A 95 4.02 3.97 1.55
N VAL A 96 2.76 4.32 1.29
CA VAL A 96 1.87 3.50 0.45
C VAL A 96 2.46 3.28 -0.94
N ASN A 97 3.05 4.31 -1.56
CA ASN A 97 3.68 4.17 -2.87
C ASN A 97 4.91 3.26 -2.83
N GLU A 98 5.75 3.38 -1.81
CA GLU A 98 6.93 2.53 -1.63
C GLU A 98 6.53 1.06 -1.44
N ARG A 99 5.55 0.79 -0.56
CA ARG A 99 4.97 -0.55 -0.35
C ARG A 99 4.33 -1.10 -1.62
N LEU A 100 3.58 -0.29 -2.36
CA LEU A 100 2.95 -0.69 -3.61
C LEU A 100 3.99 -1.07 -4.68
N MET A 101 5.07 -0.30 -4.80
CA MET A 101 6.16 -0.61 -5.72
C MET A 101 6.86 -1.91 -5.34
N ALA A 102 7.18 -2.11 -4.06
CA ALA A 102 7.78 -3.34 -3.56
C ALA A 102 6.88 -4.57 -3.79
N THR A 103 5.58 -4.42 -3.55
CA THR A 103 4.57 -5.47 -3.78
C THR A 103 4.44 -5.79 -5.27
N THR A 104 4.46 -4.79 -6.14
CA THR A 104 4.42 -4.97 -7.60
C THR A 104 5.63 -5.75 -8.11
N VAL A 105 6.82 -5.49 -7.57
CA VAL A 105 8.04 -6.24 -7.92
C VAL A 105 7.91 -7.71 -7.50
N ARG A 106 7.42 -7.99 -6.29
CA ARG A 106 7.16 -9.36 -5.82
C ARG A 106 6.12 -10.08 -6.66
N ALA A 107 5.00 -9.44 -7.00
CA ALA A 107 3.97 -10.02 -7.86
C ALA A 107 4.52 -10.43 -9.24
N ARG A 108 5.42 -9.61 -9.82
CA ARG A 108 6.11 -9.98 -11.08
C ARG A 108 7.03 -11.19 -10.89
N ALA A 109 7.77 -11.28 -9.79
CA ALA A 109 8.63 -12.41 -9.50
C ALA A 109 7.83 -13.72 -9.36
N ILE A 110 6.69 -13.68 -8.66
CA ILE A 110 5.75 -14.81 -8.53
C ILE A 110 5.28 -15.27 -9.92
N LYS A 111 4.86 -14.35 -10.79
CA LYS A 111 4.42 -14.69 -12.15
C LYS A 111 5.50 -15.37 -12.99
N VAL A 112 6.77 -14.95 -12.83
CA VAL A 112 7.91 -15.62 -13.48
C VAL A 112 8.15 -17.01 -12.90
N ALA A 113 8.05 -17.15 -11.57
CA ALA A 113 8.21 -18.42 -10.89
C ALA A 113 7.11 -19.42 -11.29
N GLU A 114 5.85 -18.99 -11.35
CA GLU A 114 4.69 -19.78 -11.82
C GLU A 114 4.88 -20.31 -13.24
N LYS A 115 5.29 -19.44 -14.17
CA LYS A 115 5.58 -19.84 -15.56
C LYS A 115 6.71 -20.86 -15.63
N THR A 116 7.74 -20.67 -14.81
CA THR A 116 8.88 -21.58 -14.73
C THR A 116 8.46 -22.95 -14.19
N MET A 117 7.64 -22.98 -13.14
CA MET A 117 7.10 -24.22 -12.59
C MET A 117 6.20 -24.95 -13.58
N SER A 118 5.34 -24.23 -14.29
CA SER A 118 4.47 -24.83 -15.33
C SER A 118 5.29 -25.54 -16.41
N LEU A 119 6.42 -24.94 -16.83
CA LEU A 119 7.35 -25.57 -17.76
C LEU A 119 8.06 -26.78 -17.14
N MET A 120 8.47 -26.69 -15.87
CA MET A 120 9.07 -27.82 -15.16
C MET A 120 8.08 -28.98 -14.98
N MET A 121 6.80 -28.74 -14.66
CA MET A 121 5.78 -29.79 -14.57
C MET A 121 5.65 -30.55 -15.87
N ARG A 122 5.53 -29.83 -17.00
CA ARG A 122 5.46 -30.46 -18.33
C ARG A 122 6.70 -31.30 -18.64
N ALA A 123 7.88 -30.87 -18.21
CA ALA A 123 9.10 -31.66 -18.33
C ALA A 123 9.09 -32.88 -17.39
N PHE A 124 8.59 -32.73 -16.17
CA PHE A 124 8.43 -33.82 -15.20
C PHE A 124 7.48 -34.91 -15.70
N ASP A 125 6.39 -34.55 -16.38
CA ASP A 125 5.44 -35.51 -16.96
C ASP A 125 6.10 -36.44 -18.01
N THR A 126 7.22 -36.01 -18.60
CA THR A 126 7.94 -36.79 -19.62
C THR A 126 9.08 -37.67 -19.08
N VAL A 127 9.40 -37.58 -17.79
CA VAL A 127 10.55 -38.27 -17.18
C VAL A 127 10.11 -39.07 -15.95
N VAL A 128 10.70 -40.24 -15.72
CA VAL A 128 10.49 -40.98 -14.45
C VAL A 128 10.98 -40.12 -13.27
N ALA A 129 10.03 -39.50 -12.56
CA ALA A 129 10.31 -38.63 -11.43
C ALA A 129 10.78 -39.46 -10.21
N THR A 130 11.91 -39.10 -9.63
CA THR A 130 12.32 -39.70 -8.35
C THR A 130 11.53 -39.07 -7.21
N ARG A 131 11.28 -39.83 -6.13
CA ARG A 131 10.58 -39.32 -4.93
C ARG A 131 11.20 -38.04 -4.34
N ALA A 132 12.53 -37.92 -4.40
CA ALA A 132 13.24 -36.73 -3.93
C ALA A 132 12.91 -35.49 -4.78
N ARG A 133 12.78 -35.66 -6.10
CA ARG A 133 12.43 -34.59 -7.02
C ARG A 133 10.98 -34.13 -6.86
N VAL A 134 10.05 -35.06 -6.66
CA VAL A 134 8.65 -34.74 -6.36
C VAL A 134 8.55 -33.88 -5.09
N ARG A 135 9.22 -34.27 -4.00
CA ARG A 135 9.23 -33.48 -2.76
C ARG A 135 9.84 -32.09 -2.91
N ALA A 136 10.94 -31.97 -3.66
CA ALA A 136 11.55 -30.66 -3.92
C ALA A 136 10.60 -29.75 -4.71
N PHE A 137 9.83 -30.33 -5.63
CA PHE A 137 8.84 -29.61 -6.41
C PHE A 137 7.62 -29.19 -5.58
N GLU A 138 7.09 -30.09 -4.75
CA GLU A 138 6.03 -29.78 -3.77
C GLU A 138 6.44 -28.65 -2.81
N SER A 139 7.68 -28.69 -2.29
CA SER A 139 8.22 -27.61 -1.44
C SER A 139 8.27 -26.27 -2.17
N ALA A 140 8.72 -26.26 -3.43
CA ALA A 140 8.79 -25.03 -4.20
C ALA A 140 7.39 -24.45 -4.51
N ILE A 141 6.40 -25.31 -4.79
CA ILE A 141 5.00 -24.88 -4.93
C ILE A 141 4.53 -24.21 -3.63
N GLN A 142 4.80 -24.82 -2.48
CA GLN A 142 4.41 -24.24 -1.20
C GLN A 142 5.06 -22.87 -0.98
N ASP A 143 6.35 -22.71 -1.31
CA ASP A 143 7.02 -21.42 -1.22
C ASP A 143 6.35 -20.35 -2.11
N ILE A 144 5.87 -20.72 -3.32
CA ILE A 144 5.08 -19.81 -4.15
C ILE A 144 3.75 -19.45 -3.50
N VAL A 145 3.03 -20.44 -2.98
CA VAL A 145 1.72 -20.21 -2.33
C VAL A 145 1.90 -19.23 -1.17
N ASP A 146 2.90 -19.44 -0.32
CA ASP A 146 3.18 -18.56 0.82
C ASP A 146 3.54 -17.13 0.36
N MET A 147 4.27 -16.99 -0.75
CA MET A 147 4.55 -15.68 -1.35
C MET A 147 3.30 -14.99 -1.91
N VAL A 148 2.39 -15.74 -2.53
CA VAL A 148 1.11 -15.23 -3.05
C VAL A 148 0.25 -14.72 -1.89
N ASP A 149 0.08 -15.54 -0.85
CA ASP A 149 -0.70 -15.18 0.34
C ASP A 149 -0.14 -13.92 1.01
N SER A 150 1.20 -13.82 1.11
CA SER A 150 1.87 -12.63 1.64
C SER A 150 1.58 -11.37 0.81
N VAL A 151 1.64 -11.47 -0.52
CA VAL A 151 1.31 -10.34 -1.42
C VAL A 151 -0.16 -9.96 -1.32
N GLU A 152 -1.06 -10.92 -1.15
CA GLU A 152 -2.50 -10.66 -1.01
C GLU A 152 -2.81 -9.89 0.29
N VAL A 153 -2.24 -10.33 1.41
CA VAL A 153 -2.38 -9.64 2.70
C VAL A 153 -1.91 -8.20 2.59
N GLU A 154 -0.75 -7.97 1.98
CA GLU A 154 -0.20 -6.62 1.85
C GLU A 154 -1.01 -5.73 0.90
N CYS A 155 -1.54 -6.28 -0.20
CA CYS A 155 -2.47 -5.55 -1.06
C CYS A 155 -3.71 -5.11 -0.29
N LYS A 156 -4.28 -5.98 0.55
CA LYS A 156 -5.43 -5.65 1.41
C LYS A 156 -5.10 -4.51 2.37
N GLU A 157 -3.97 -4.58 3.05
CA GLU A 157 -3.54 -3.51 3.97
C GLU A 157 -3.34 -2.17 3.26
N ILE A 158 -2.72 -2.18 2.08
CA ILE A 158 -2.53 -0.96 1.26
C ILE A 158 -3.90 -0.37 0.87
N MET A 159 -4.84 -1.21 0.41
CA MET A 159 -6.18 -0.76 0.06
C MET A 159 -6.93 -0.16 1.25
N GLU A 160 -6.84 -0.78 2.43
CA GLU A 160 -7.43 -0.25 3.66
C GLU A 160 -6.83 1.11 4.05
N GLN A 161 -5.51 1.25 3.97
CA GLN A 161 -4.80 2.50 4.27
C GLN A 161 -5.19 3.62 3.31
N MET A 162 -5.31 3.33 2.01
CA MET A 162 -5.82 4.27 1.01
C MET A 162 -7.28 4.67 1.30
N GLY A 163 -8.14 3.70 1.65
CA GLY A 163 -9.52 3.96 2.03
C GLY A 163 -9.64 4.89 3.24
N ARG A 164 -8.81 4.67 4.28
CA ARG A 164 -8.73 5.55 5.46
C ARG A 164 -8.31 6.98 5.13
N MET A 165 -7.50 7.18 4.09
CA MET A 165 -7.08 8.49 3.62
C MET A 165 -8.14 9.21 2.76
N GLY A 166 -9.30 8.57 2.53
CA GLY A 166 -10.37 9.13 1.71
C GLY A 166 -10.19 8.90 0.21
N TYR A 167 -9.21 8.07 -0.20
CA TYR A 167 -9.14 7.54 -1.56
C TYR A 167 -10.13 6.37 -1.64
N ALA A 168 -11.41 6.68 -1.83
CA ALA A 168 -12.40 5.66 -2.19
C ALA A 168 -11.96 4.98 -3.49
N ALA A 169 -12.35 3.71 -3.68
CA ALA A 169 -12.05 2.87 -4.84
C ALA A 169 -12.57 3.39 -6.22
N GLY A 170 -12.85 4.70 -6.35
CA GLY A 170 -13.31 5.36 -7.56
C GLY A 170 -13.14 6.90 -7.58
N GLY A 171 -12.30 7.49 -6.73
CA GLY A 171 -12.01 8.93 -6.73
C GLY A 171 -10.93 9.33 -7.76
N PRO A 172 -10.93 10.59 -8.28
CA PRO A 172 -10.04 11.01 -9.34
C PRO A 172 -8.59 11.00 -8.87
N ILE A 173 -7.84 10.06 -9.43
CA ILE A 173 -6.42 9.85 -9.19
C ILE A 173 -5.67 11.03 -9.80
N ILE A 174 -5.03 11.87 -8.97
CA ILE A 174 -3.99 12.79 -9.44
C ILE A 174 -2.94 11.93 -10.16
N PRO A 175 -2.51 12.29 -11.37
CA PRO A 175 -1.96 11.36 -12.34
C PRO A 175 -0.50 11.03 -12.00
N VAL A 176 -0.30 10.08 -11.09
CA VAL A 176 0.92 9.29 -11.04
C VAL A 176 0.52 7.87 -11.35
N ALA A 177 0.41 7.60 -12.66
CA ALA A 177 0.25 6.29 -13.28
C ALA A 177 -0.54 5.24 -12.46
N PRO A 178 -1.87 5.37 -12.36
CA PRO A 178 -2.74 4.33 -11.81
C PRO A 178 -2.66 2.99 -12.55
N HIS A 179 -1.96 2.95 -13.68
CA HIS A 179 -1.76 1.74 -14.46
C HIS A 179 -1.11 0.59 -13.69
N ALA A 180 -0.34 0.79 -12.62
CA ALA A 180 0.27 -0.33 -11.91
C ALA A 180 -0.71 -1.05 -10.98
N ALA A 181 -1.45 -0.33 -10.14
CA ALA A 181 -2.43 -0.90 -9.21
C ALA A 181 -3.66 -1.42 -9.94
N TYR A 182 -4.17 -0.67 -10.94
CA TYR A 182 -5.25 -1.15 -11.79
C TYR A 182 -4.81 -2.29 -12.71
N ALA A 183 -3.57 -2.33 -13.21
CA ALA A 183 -3.11 -3.51 -13.97
C ALA A 183 -2.87 -4.72 -13.06
N ALA A 184 -2.44 -4.53 -11.81
CA ALA A 184 -2.33 -5.63 -10.83
C ALA A 184 -3.71 -6.19 -10.50
N TYR A 185 -4.70 -5.33 -10.25
CA TYR A 185 -6.08 -5.73 -9.99
C TYR A 185 -6.80 -6.29 -11.23
N ALA A 186 -6.62 -5.69 -12.41
CA ALA A 186 -7.22 -6.18 -13.66
C ALA A 186 -6.56 -7.49 -14.13
N ALA A 187 -5.25 -7.68 -13.92
CA ALA A 187 -4.59 -8.96 -14.17
C ALA A 187 -5.07 -10.06 -13.21
N TYR A 188 -5.45 -9.70 -11.98
CA TYR A 188 -6.06 -10.61 -11.00
C TYR A 188 -7.53 -10.94 -11.37
N ALA A 189 -8.36 -9.94 -11.67
CA ALA A 189 -9.76 -10.10 -12.04
C ALA A 189 -9.97 -10.91 -13.35
N ALA A 190 -9.01 -10.86 -14.27
CA ALA A 190 -9.04 -11.66 -15.50
C ALA A 190 -8.74 -13.16 -15.29
N TYR A 191 -8.28 -13.58 -14.10
CA TYR A 191 -7.81 -14.94 -13.83
C TYR A 191 -8.52 -15.65 -12.66
N VAL A 192 -9.39 -14.97 -11.91
CA VAL A 192 -10.25 -15.60 -10.89
C VAL A 192 -11.69 -15.69 -11.45
N PRO A 193 -12.17 -16.88 -11.83
CA PRO A 193 -13.50 -17.03 -12.45
C PRO A 193 -14.68 -16.70 -11.51
N ASP A 194 -14.43 -16.55 -10.19
CA ASP A 194 -15.44 -16.20 -9.19
C ASP A 194 -15.03 -14.98 -8.34
N ALA A 195 -14.44 -13.94 -8.94
CA ALA A 195 -14.32 -12.66 -8.26
C ALA A 195 -15.73 -12.06 -8.06
N PRO A 196 -16.17 -11.77 -6.82
CA PRO A 196 -17.50 -11.24 -6.57
C PRO A 196 -17.59 -9.80 -7.10
N GLY A 197 -18.14 -9.66 -8.31
CA GLY A 197 -18.37 -8.36 -8.97
C GLY A 197 -18.26 -8.34 -10.49
N ALA A 198 -17.89 -9.44 -11.16
CA ALA A 198 -17.74 -9.47 -12.62
C ALA A 198 -19.04 -9.75 -13.41
N GLN A 199 -20.20 -9.79 -12.74
CA GLN A 199 -21.50 -9.88 -13.42
C GLN A 199 -22.24 -8.57 -13.20
N ASP A 200 -22.62 -7.93 -14.31
CA ASP A 200 -23.45 -6.72 -14.44
C ASP A 200 -22.73 -5.35 -14.54
N ASP A 201 -21.72 -5.22 -15.41
CA ASP A 201 -21.44 -3.91 -16.05
C ASP A 201 -22.03 -3.88 -17.48
N PRO A 202 -23.14 -3.15 -17.71
CA PRO A 202 -23.78 -3.04 -19.01
C PRO A 202 -23.01 -2.20 -20.04
N ASN A 203 -21.82 -1.70 -19.73
CA ASN A 203 -20.99 -0.90 -20.64
C ASN A 203 -19.67 -1.56 -21.08
N ALA A 204 -19.48 -2.87 -20.85
CA ALA A 204 -18.34 -3.59 -21.40
C ALA A 204 -18.42 -3.64 -22.95
N PRO A 205 -17.42 -3.17 -23.70
CA PRO A 205 -17.45 -3.21 -25.16
C PRO A 205 -17.31 -4.65 -25.68
N ASP A 206 -18.19 -5.03 -26.61
CA ASP A 206 -18.23 -6.37 -27.21
C ASP A 206 -16.89 -6.75 -27.87
N ALA A 207 -16.32 -7.85 -27.41
CA ALA A 207 -15.10 -8.45 -27.97
C ALA A 207 -15.42 -9.28 -29.22
N GLN A 208 -15.86 -8.63 -30.29
CA GLN A 208 -15.85 -9.19 -31.65
C GLN A 208 -15.39 -8.11 -32.63
N ASP A 209 -14.08 -7.95 -32.77
CA ASP A 209 -13.42 -7.49 -34.00
C ASP A 209 -11.90 -7.40 -33.80
N ALA A 210 -11.22 -8.54 -33.87
CA ALA A 210 -9.77 -8.60 -34.06
C ALA A 210 -9.39 -9.83 -34.89
N ALA A 211 -10.11 -10.05 -35.99
CA ALA A 211 -9.73 -11.02 -37.03
C ALA A 211 -9.83 -10.33 -38.40
N GLY A 212 -8.79 -9.61 -38.79
CA GLY A 212 -8.70 -9.08 -40.15
C GLY A 212 -7.58 -8.07 -40.34
N ALA A 213 -6.51 -8.49 -41.02
CA ALA A 213 -5.75 -7.78 -42.08
C ALA A 213 -4.36 -8.45 -42.28
N PRO A 214 -3.68 -8.30 -43.43
CA PRO A 214 -3.69 -9.33 -44.49
C PRO A 214 -2.28 -9.84 -44.87
N HIS A 215 -2.26 -10.92 -45.65
CA HIS A 215 -1.10 -11.41 -46.40
C HIS A 215 -0.53 -10.39 -47.40
N ALA A 216 0.81 -10.37 -47.53
CA ALA A 216 1.62 -10.45 -48.78
C ALA A 216 2.97 -9.67 -48.67
N PRO A 217 3.99 -9.92 -49.52
CA PRO A 217 4.44 -11.16 -50.15
C PRO A 217 5.98 -11.40 -50.00
N VAL A 218 6.41 -12.55 -50.54
CA VAL A 218 7.78 -13.05 -50.71
C VAL A 218 8.50 -12.33 -51.87
N ALA A 219 9.80 -12.01 -51.70
CA ALA A 219 10.81 -11.84 -52.75
C ALA A 219 12.21 -12.03 -52.11
N GLU A 220 12.84 -13.19 -52.28
CA GLU A 220 13.88 -13.52 -53.28
C GLU A 220 15.19 -12.71 -53.19
N ASN A 221 16.25 -13.45 -52.83
CA ASN A 221 17.66 -13.35 -53.23
C ASN A 221 18.37 -11.99 -53.23
N LEU A 222 19.47 -11.91 -52.47
CA LEU A 222 20.80 -11.54 -52.99
C LEU A 222 21.89 -11.81 -51.93
N LEU A 223 22.80 -12.73 -52.26
CA LEU A 223 24.02 -13.10 -51.52
C LEU A 223 25.01 -11.92 -51.40
N PRO A 224 25.90 -11.90 -50.39
CA PRO A 224 27.07 -11.03 -50.39
C PRO A 224 28.22 -11.69 -51.18
N ARG A 225 28.85 -10.92 -52.07
CA ARG A 225 30.15 -11.26 -52.68
C ARG A 225 31.28 -10.74 -51.80
N GLU A 226 32.25 -11.61 -51.56
CA GLU A 226 33.55 -11.30 -50.97
C GLU A 226 34.40 -10.43 -51.92
N ASN A 227 34.91 -9.31 -51.40
CA ASN A 227 36.33 -8.91 -51.30
C ASN A 227 36.43 -7.44 -50.88
#